data_AF-A0A7G8J686-F1
#
_entry.id   AF-A0A7G8J686-F1
#
_cell.length_a   1.000
_cell.length_b   1.000
_cell.length_c   1.000
_cell.angle_alpha   90.00
_cell.angle_beta   90.00
_cell.angle_gamma   90.00
#
_symmetry.space_group_name_H-M   'P 1'
#
loop_
_entity.id
_entity.type
_entity.pdbx_description
1 polymer ?
#
loop_
_entity_poly.entity_id
_entity_poly.type
_entity_poly.pdbx_seq_one_letter_code
_entity_poly.pdbx_strand_id
1 'polypeptide(L)' 'MLIMTACAMAWVAALVLLPVLVILWLTESKSTRINRLKKNGATWKQIGDRYAVSASTARRWSMVQS' A
#
# COMPACT_ATOMS: atom_id res chain seq x y z
N MET A 1 14.47 -30.25 -19.26
CA MET A 1 15.21 -29.69 -18.10
C MET A 1 14.92 -28.21 -17.85
N LEU A 2 14.88 -27.33 -18.87
CA LEU A 2 14.64 -25.88 -18.70
C LEU A 2 13.30 -25.50 -18.04
N ILE A 3 12.22 -26.24 -18.28
CA ILE A 3 10.89 -25.95 -17.74
C ILE A 3 10.83 -26.19 -16.21
N MET A 4 11.48 -27.27 -15.75
CA MET A 4 11.47 -27.64 -14.33
C MET A 4 12.25 -26.63 -13.48
N THR A 5 13.38 -26.14 -14.00
CA THR A 5 14.20 -25.12 -13.33
C THR A 5 13.49 -23.77 -13.30
N ALA A 6 12.81 -23.37 -14.38
CA ALA A 6 12.01 -22.14 -14.41
C ALA A 6 10.87 -22.17 -13.38
N CYS A 7 10.18 -23.31 -13.25
CA CYS A 7 9.09 -23.46 -12.28
C CYS A 7 9.59 -23.38 -10.83
N ALA A 8 10.72 -24.01 -10.53
CA ALA A 8 11.35 -23.91 -9.22
C ALA A 8 11.79 -22.47 -8.89
N MET A 9 12.38 -21.75 -9.84
CA MET A 9 12.77 -20.35 -9.65
C MET A 9 11.58 -19.42 -9.42
N ALA A 10 10.45 -19.66 -10.12
CA ALA A 10 9.23 -18.88 -9.92
C ALA A 10 8.66 -19.04 -8.50
N TRP A 11 8.68 -20.26 -7.96
CA TRP A 11 8.27 -20.52 -6.58
C TRP A 11 9.16 -19.83 -5.55
N VAL A 12 10.48 -19.90 -5.73
CA VAL A 12 11.44 -19.20 -4.84
C VAL A 12 11.22 -17.69 -4.90
N ALA A 13 11.05 -17.13 -6.10
CA ALA A 13 10.76 -15.71 -6.26
C ALA A 13 9.44 -15.32 -5.60
N ALA A 14 8.38 -16.11 -5.74
CA ALA A 14 7.08 -15.85 -5.12
C ALA A 14 7.17 -15.88 -3.58
N LEU A 15 7.88 -16.86 -3.02
CA LEU A 15 8.08 -16.99 -1.57
C LEU A 15 8.89 -15.83 -0.97
N VAL A 16 9.73 -15.15 -1.77
CA VAL A 16 10.48 -13.96 -1.34
C VAL A 16 9.70 -12.68 -1.60
N LEU A 17 9.05 -12.55 -2.75
CA LEU A 17 8.31 -11.34 -3.13
C LEU A 17 7.08 -11.11 -2.26
N LEU A 18 6.35 -12.16 -1.90
CA LEU A 18 5.17 -12.05 -1.04
C LEU A 18 5.47 -11.42 0.33
N PRO A 19 6.42 -11.93 1.14
CA PRO A 19 6.71 -11.33 2.43
C PRO A 19 7.30 -9.91 2.29
N VAL A 20 8.09 -9.64 1.26
CA VAL A 20 8.59 -8.28 0.99
C VAL A 20 7.44 -7.31 0.72
N LEU A 21 6.47 -7.70 -0.11
CA LEU A 21 5.28 -6.89 -0.39
C LEU A 21 4.43 -6.66 0.86
N VAL A 22 4.27 -7.68 1.71
CA VAL A 22 3.52 -7.56 2.96
C VAL A 22 4.23 -6.61 3.93
N ILE A 23 5.54 -6.73 4.11
CA ILE A 23 6.33 -5.80 4.92
C ILE A 23 6.19 -4.40 4.35
N LEU A 24 6.36 -4.21 3.05
CA LEU A 24 6.26 -2.90 2.41
C LEU A 24 4.87 -2.27 2.58
N TRP A 25 3.82 -3.09 2.61
CA TRP A 25 2.45 -2.64 2.88
C TRP A 25 2.22 -2.31 4.35
N LEU A 26 2.84 -3.05 5.28
CA LEU A 26 2.80 -2.75 6.72
C LEU A 26 3.59 -1.50 7.07
N THR A 27 4.70 -1.25 6.37
CA THR A 27 5.53 -0.05 6.50
C THR A 27 4.96 1.13 5.71
N GLU A 28 3.91 0.92 4.89
CA GLU A 28 3.29 1.97 4.10
C GLU A 28 2.73 3.04 5.04
N SER A 29 3.33 4.23 5.01
CA SER A 29 2.96 5.34 5.87
C SER A 29 1.49 5.75 5.62
N LYS A 30 0.80 6.17 6.68
CA LYS A 30 -0.60 6.63 6.60
C LYS A 30 -0.81 7.69 5.51
N SER A 31 0.18 8.55 5.31
CA SER A 31 0.20 9.58 4.26
C SER A 31 0.21 8.99 2.86
N THR A 32 1.04 7.97 2.59
CA THR A 32 1.09 7.26 1.31
C THR A 32 -0.25 6.61 0.99
N ARG A 33 -0.87 5.96 1.98
CA ARG A 33 -2.18 5.30 1.82
C ARG A 33 -3.29 6.30 1.51
N ILE A 34 -3.28 7.47 2.15
CA ILE A 34 -4.24 8.56 1.90
C ILE A 34 -4.01 9.20 0.54
N ASN A 35 -2.76 9.43 0.15
CA ASN A 35 -2.42 9.93 -1.18
C ASN A 35 -2.83 8.96 -2.28
N ARG A 36 -2.71 7.64 -2.06
CA ARG A 36 -3.23 6.62 -2.98
C ARG A 36 -4.75 6.69 -3.10
N LEU A 37 -5.47 6.79 -1.98
CA LEU A 37 -6.93 6.94 -2.00
C LEU A 37 -7.35 8.22 -2.75
N LYS A 38 -6.60 9.30 -2.57
CA LYS A 38 -6.85 10.57 -3.26
C LYS A 38 -6.58 10.48 -4.76
N LYS A 39 -5.51 9.80 -5.18
CA LYS A 39 -5.23 9.47 -6.60
C LYS A 39 -6.32 8.60 -7.22
N ASN A 40 -6.92 7.69 -6.44
CA ASN A 40 -8.06 6.88 -6.86
C ASN A 40 -9.40 7.65 -6.89
N GLY A 41 -9.38 8.97 -6.69
CA GLY A 41 -10.56 9.83 -6.78
C GLY A 41 -11.38 9.95 -5.49
N ALA A 42 -10.97 9.33 -4.38
CA ALA A 42 -11.71 9.45 -3.12
C ALA A 42 -11.73 10.90 -2.62
N THR A 43 -12.88 11.37 -2.13
CA THR A 43 -13.02 12.70 -1.52
C THR A 43 -12.44 12.72 -0.10
N TRP A 44 -12.05 13.89 0.40
CA TRP A 44 -11.53 14.02 1.77
C TRP A 44 -12.55 13.59 2.83
N LYS A 45 -13.84 13.74 2.54
CA LYS A 45 -14.94 13.25 3.38
C LYS A 45 -14.92 11.73 3.46
N GLN A 46 -14.91 11.03 2.32
CA GLN A 46 -14.85 9.57 2.26
C GLN A 46 -13.59 8.98 2.91
N ILE A 47 -12.45 9.66 2.76
CA ILE A 47 -11.20 9.27 3.44
C ILE A 47 -11.36 9.46 4.95
N GLY A 48 -11.90 10.60 5.38
CA GLY A 48 -12.20 10.88 6.79
C GLY A 48 -13.12 9.83 7.41
N ASP A 49 -14.23 9.53 6.73
CA ASP A 49 -15.21 8.52 7.16
C ASP A 49 -14.56 7.13 7.31
N ARG A 50 -13.69 6.73 6.36
CA ARG A 50 -12.96 5.45 6.41
C ARG A 50 -12.00 5.33 7.59
N TYR A 51 -11.39 6.44 8.00
CA TYR A 51 -10.43 6.48 9.11
C TYR A 51 -11.03 7.02 10.41
N ALA A 52 -12.35 7.26 10.47
CA ALA A 52 -13.05 7.89 11.58
C ALA A 52 -12.41 9.22 12.04
N VAL A 53 -11.96 10.03 11.07
CA VAL A 53 -11.36 11.36 11.32
C VAL A 53 -12.04 12.44 10.49
N SER A 54 -11.92 13.70 10.91
CA SER A 54 -12.40 14.82 10.12
C SER A 54 -11.67 14.93 8.77
N ALA A 55 -12.34 15.49 7.77
CA ALA A 55 -11.75 15.73 6.45
C ALA A 55 -10.50 16.64 6.51
N SER A 56 -10.45 17.57 7.48
CA SER A 56 -9.28 18.41 7.73
C SER A 56 -8.09 17.62 8.27
N THR A 57 -8.32 16.67 9.18
CA THR A 57 -7.30 15.75 9.68
C THR A 57 -6.77 14.85 8.56
N ALA A 58 -7.67 14.29 7.75
CA ALA A 58 -7.28 13.49 6.58
C ALA A 58 -6.41 14.28 5.58
N ARG A 59 -6.73 15.56 5.35
CA ARG A 59 -5.92 16.46 4.53
C ARG A 59 -4.55 16.77 5.15
N ARG A 60 -4.48 16.95 6.48
CA ARG A 60 -3.20 17.16 7.16
C ARG A 60 -2.29 15.94 7.05
N TRP A 61 -2.87 14.73 7.18
CA TRP A 61 -2.11 13.48 7.04
C TRP A 61 -1.52 13.29 5.65
N SER A 62 -2.10 13.86 4.59
CA SER A 62 -1.52 13.76 3.25
C SER A 62 -0.24 14.59 3.06
N MET A 63 0.02 15.56 3.95
CA MET A 63 1.19 16.46 3.87
C MET A 63 2.40 15.94 4.66
N VAL A 64 2.20 14.99 5.59
CA VAL A 64 3.27 14.42 6.42
C VAL A 64 3.86 13.21 5.70
N GLN A 65 4.74 13.46 4.74
CA GLN A 65 5.52 12.40 4.09
C GLN A 65 6.84 12.25 4.85
N SER A 66 6.86 11.31 5.81
CA SER A 66 8.08 10.79 6.44
C SER A 66 8.62 9.63 5.63
#